data_AF-A0A8H9F895-F1
#
_entry.id   AF-A0A8H9F895-F1
#
_cell.length_a   1.000
_cell.length_b   1.000
_cell.length_c   1.000
_cell.angle_alpha   90.00
_cell.angle_beta   90.00
_cell.angle_gamma   90.00
#
_symmetry.space_group_name_H-M   'P 1'
#
loop_
_entity.id
_entity.type
_entity.pdbx_description
1 polymer ?
#
loop_
_entity_poly.entity_id
_entity_poly.type
_entity_poly.pdbx_seq_one_letter_code
_entity_poly.pdbx_strand_id
1 'polypeptide(L)'
;MKIGDRLHQVRNLHGLTQEQMAAGIISKSQYWRIEKESNAIRASSLIKILNQNKISVLTFFKDADDSGINRRELQDQITNAFFARDYKKLEEIKKQSTNSQMKRLLNWLLAELRGESQTFSDEEKRKLRYNVWQVERWNDDILWFFFHTLYLYKYSNLEGIINALISKFTKNKKETVKSFV
;
A
#
# COMPACT_ATOMS: atom_id res chain seq x y z
N MET A 1 -9.17 -0.35 -6.75
CA MET A 1 -8.82 0.18 -8.09
C MET A 1 -9.66 -0.51 -9.17
N LYS A 2 -10.40 0.24 -10.01
CA LYS A 2 -10.94 -0.30 -11.27
C LYS A 2 -9.90 -0.11 -12.38
N ILE A 3 -9.64 -1.13 -13.18
CA ILE A 3 -8.63 -1.10 -14.25
C ILE A 3 -8.96 -0.04 -15.31
N GLY A 4 -10.26 0.11 -15.65
CA GLY A 4 -10.72 1.13 -16.59
C GLY A 4 -10.37 2.55 -16.16
N ASP A 5 -10.64 2.90 -14.91
CA ASP A 5 -10.33 4.23 -14.35
C ASP A 5 -8.82 4.50 -14.37
N ARG A 6 -8.01 3.48 -14.06
CA ARG A 6 -6.54 3.60 -14.09
C ARG A 6 -6.00 3.76 -15.51
N LEU A 7 -6.52 2.99 -16.47
CA LEU A 7 -6.20 3.15 -17.88
C LEU A 7 -6.52 4.56 -18.37
N HIS A 8 -7.67 5.11 -17.97
CA HIS A 8 -8.07 6.48 -18.30
C HIS A 8 -7.08 7.51 -17.76
N GLN A 9 -6.71 7.41 -16.48
CA GLN A 9 -5.74 8.31 -15.84
C GLN A 9 -4.37 8.25 -16.53
N VAL A 10 -3.81 7.05 -16.67
CA VAL A 10 -2.47 6.86 -17.25
C VAL A 10 -2.46 7.33 -18.70
N ARG A 11 -3.51 7.03 -19.47
CA ARG A 11 -3.62 7.49 -20.86
C ARG A 11 -3.59 9.03 -20.95
N ASN A 12 -4.37 9.71 -20.10
CA ASN A 12 -4.40 11.18 -20.08
C ASN A 12 -3.05 11.78 -19.64
N LEU A 13 -2.37 11.18 -18.65
CA LEU A 13 -1.04 11.60 -18.20
C LEU A 13 0.01 11.53 -19.32
N HIS A 14 -0.12 10.54 -20.21
CA HIS A 14 0.75 10.38 -21.36
C HIS A 14 0.28 11.16 -22.60
N GLY A 15 -0.81 11.94 -22.51
CA GLY A 15 -1.34 12.73 -23.62
C GLY A 15 -1.87 11.91 -24.80
N LEU A 16 -2.25 10.65 -24.56
CA LEU A 16 -2.64 9.72 -25.62
C LEU A 16 -4.16 9.73 -25.86
N THR A 17 -4.56 9.57 -27.12
CA THR A 17 -5.94 9.23 -27.46
C THR A 17 -6.23 7.76 -27.13
N GLN A 18 -7.51 7.39 -27.01
CA GLN A 18 -7.91 6.00 -26.76
C GLN A 18 -7.41 5.04 -27.85
N GLU A 19 -7.32 5.52 -29.08
CA GLU A 19 -6.85 4.75 -30.23
C GLU A 19 -5.33 4.56 -30.20
N GLN A 20 -4.59 5.62 -29.89
CA GLN A 20 -3.13 5.54 -29.70
C GLN A 20 -2.78 4.60 -28.55
N MET A 21 -3.47 4.72 -27.42
CA MET A 21 -3.25 3.87 -26.25
C MET A 21 -3.63 2.41 -26.53
N ALA A 22 -4.72 2.15 -27.26
CA ALA A 22 -5.09 0.79 -27.64
C ALA A 22 -4.06 0.15 -28.58
N ALA A 23 -3.32 0.95 -29.35
CA ALA A 23 -2.20 0.53 -30.21
C ALA A 23 -2.51 -0.68 -31.11
N GLY A 24 -3.76 -0.80 -31.58
CA GLY A 24 -4.23 -1.92 -32.39
C GLY A 24 -4.37 -3.26 -31.65
N ILE A 25 -4.08 -3.33 -30.34
CA ILE A 25 -4.23 -4.55 -29.52
C ILE A 25 -5.71 -4.87 -29.30
N ILE A 26 -6.54 -3.83 -29.15
CA ILE A 26 -8.00 -3.90 -29.10
C ILE A 26 -8.58 -2.74 -29.91
N SER A 27 -9.86 -2.83 -30.27
CA SER A 27 -10.50 -1.73 -30.99
C SER A 27 -10.71 -0.51 -30.08
N LYS A 28 -10.73 0.69 -30.66
CA LYS A 28 -11.06 1.94 -29.95
C LYS A 28 -12.39 1.85 -29.18
N SER A 29 -13.40 1.22 -29.79
CA SER A 29 -14.71 1.00 -29.16
C SER A 29 -14.59 0.09 -27.93
N GLN A 30 -13.85 -1.02 -28.03
CA GLN A 30 -13.58 -1.89 -26.88
C GLN A 30 -12.82 -1.15 -25.77
N TYR A 31 -11.79 -0.37 -26.14
CA TYR A 31 -11.01 0.42 -25.20
C TYR A 31 -11.87 1.46 -24.47
N TRP A 32 -12.74 2.19 -25.19
CA TRP A 32 -13.69 3.15 -24.62
C TRP A 32 -14.63 2.48 -23.61
N ARG A 33 -15.17 1.29 -23.93
CA ARG A 33 -16.05 0.54 -23.03
C ARG A 33 -15.34 0.09 -21.76
N ILE A 34 -14.05 -0.27 -21.85
CA ILE A 34 -13.23 -0.61 -20.68
C ILE A 34 -13.06 0.60 -19.76
N GLU A 35 -12.81 1.80 -20.32
CA GLU A 35 -12.71 3.04 -19.53
C GLU A 35 -14.05 3.50 -18.93
N LYS A 36 -15.20 3.22 -19.58
CA LYS A 36 -16.49 3.84 -19.21
C LYS A 36 -17.54 2.90 -18.61
N GLU A 37 -17.61 1.65 -19.05
CA GLU A 37 -18.77 0.76 -18.80
C GLU A 37 -18.44 -0.42 -17.87
N SER A 38 -17.35 -0.34 -17.09
CA SER A 38 -16.87 -1.44 -16.23
C SER A 38 -16.63 -2.77 -16.97
N ASN A 39 -16.34 -2.73 -18.27
CA ASN A 39 -16.00 -3.92 -19.03
C ASN A 39 -14.63 -4.47 -18.63
N ALA A 40 -14.55 -5.80 -18.49
CA ALA A 40 -13.31 -6.48 -18.14
C ALA A 40 -12.33 -6.48 -19.33
N ILE A 41 -11.06 -6.18 -19.07
CA ILE A 41 -9.97 -6.37 -20.01
C ILE A 41 -9.23 -7.68 -19.67
N ARG A 42 -8.88 -8.47 -20.69
CA ARG A 42 -8.02 -9.64 -20.50
C ARG A 42 -6.63 -9.17 -20.06
N ALA A 43 -6.05 -9.82 -19.05
CA ALA A 43 -4.73 -9.47 -18.52
C ALA A 43 -3.64 -9.44 -19.60
N SER A 44 -3.68 -10.38 -20.55
CA SER A 44 -2.76 -10.43 -21.69
C SER A 44 -2.85 -9.19 -22.59
N SER A 45 -4.06 -8.69 -22.83
CA SER A 45 -4.28 -7.48 -23.64
C SER A 45 -3.83 -6.23 -22.89
N LEU A 46 -4.09 -6.17 -21.59
CA LEU A 46 -3.61 -5.08 -20.74
C LEU A 46 -2.08 -4.99 -20.75
N ILE A 47 -1.38 -6.10 -20.49
CA ILE A 47 0.09 -6.11 -20.48
C ILE A 47 0.67 -5.70 -21.84
N LYS A 48 0.08 -6.18 -22.95
CA LYS A 48 0.50 -5.79 -24.30
C LYS A 48 0.30 -4.30 -24.55
N ILE A 49 -0.85 -3.73 -24.17
CA ILE A 49 -1.12 -2.29 -24.26
C ILE A 49 -0.09 -1.48 -23.46
N LEU A 50 0.20 -1.87 -22.22
CA LEU A 50 1.18 -1.16 -21.38
C LEU A 50 2.58 -1.20 -21.98
N ASN A 51 3.04 -2.39 -22.39
CA ASN A 51 4.37 -2.56 -22.98
C ASN A 51 4.52 -1.77 -24.30
N GLN A 52 3.50 -1.79 -25.16
CA GLN A 52 3.52 -1.07 -26.44
C GLN A 52 3.64 0.46 -26.25
N ASN A 53 3.01 0.98 -25.19
CA ASN A 53 3.08 2.39 -24.82
C ASN A 53 4.24 2.73 -23.88
N LYS A 54 5.18 1.78 -23.65
CA LYS A 54 6.34 1.93 -22.75
C LYS A 54 5.96 2.29 -21.30
N ILE A 55 4.78 1.85 -20.86
CA ILE A 55 4.30 2.04 -19.50
C ILE A 55 4.71 0.81 -18.69
N SER A 56 5.45 1.02 -17.60
CA SER A 56 5.81 -0.09 -16.72
C SER A 56 4.56 -0.67 -16.06
N VAL A 57 4.42 -1.99 -16.13
CA VAL A 57 3.33 -2.73 -15.46
C VAL A 57 3.36 -2.44 -13.95
N LEU A 58 4.56 -2.40 -13.34
CA LEU A 58 4.71 -2.08 -11.92
C LEU A 58 4.21 -0.67 -11.60
N THR A 59 4.51 0.33 -12.43
CA THR A 59 4.06 1.71 -12.20
C THR A 59 2.57 1.88 -12.49
N PHE A 60 2.02 1.12 -13.45
CA PHE A 60 0.59 1.12 -13.76
C PHE A 60 -0.24 0.65 -12.56
N PHE A 61 0.17 -0.43 -11.91
CA PHE A 61 -0.50 -0.98 -10.73
C PHE A 61 -0.12 -0.32 -9.41
N LYS A 62 0.84 0.62 -9.41
CA LYS A 62 1.15 1.42 -8.23
C LYS A 62 -0.05 2.34 -7.97
N ASP A 63 -0.71 2.17 -6.82
CA ASP A 63 -1.94 2.89 -6.50
C ASP A 63 -1.80 4.41 -6.70
N ALA A 64 -2.78 5.02 -7.38
CA ALA A 64 -2.96 6.46 -7.47
C ALA A 64 -3.59 7.07 -6.19
N ASP A 65 -3.90 6.23 -5.18
CA ASP A 65 -4.45 6.66 -3.88
C ASP A 65 -3.45 7.46 -3.02
N ASP A 66 -2.28 7.82 -3.56
CA ASP A 66 -1.46 8.93 -3.08
C ASP A 66 -2.16 10.26 -3.45
N SER A 67 -3.29 10.53 -2.80
CA SER A 67 -3.95 11.82 -2.82
C SER A 67 -3.03 12.87 -2.17
N GLY A 68 -2.09 13.42 -2.94
CA GLY A 68 -1.35 14.65 -2.64
C GLY A 68 -0.35 14.65 -1.48
N ILE A 69 -0.42 13.67 -0.56
CA ILE A 69 0.57 13.45 0.49
C ILE A 69 1.33 12.18 0.11
N ASN A 70 2.65 12.29 -0.02
CA ASN A 70 3.50 11.12 -0.21
C ASN A 70 3.19 10.11 0.91
N ARG A 71 2.95 8.83 0.60
CA ARG A 71 2.65 7.81 1.62
C ARG A 71 3.55 7.85 2.85
N ARG A 72 4.84 8.13 2.65
CA ARG A 72 5.81 8.31 3.76
C ARG A 72 5.50 9.55 4.59
N GLU A 73 5.15 10.65 3.95
CA GLU A 73 4.73 11.88 4.63
C GLU A 73 3.44 11.66 5.45
N LEU A 74 2.49 10.86 4.95
CA LEU A 74 1.31 10.49 5.74
C LEU A 74 1.69 9.63 6.96
N GLN A 75 2.58 8.66 6.77
CA GLN A 75 3.11 7.83 7.85
C GLN A 75 3.83 8.68 8.90
N ASP A 76 4.64 9.64 8.48
CA ASP A 76 5.34 10.58 9.36
C ASP A 76 4.35 11.49 10.11
N GLN A 77 3.33 12.01 9.44
CA GLN A 77 2.28 12.82 10.08
C GLN A 77 1.55 12.02 11.16
N ILE A 78 1.19 10.76 10.89
CA ILE A 78 0.53 9.89 11.88
C ILE A 78 1.48 9.60 13.05
N THR A 79 2.73 9.22 12.77
CA THR A 79 3.73 8.93 13.81
C THR A 79 3.99 10.14 14.70
N ASN A 80 4.19 11.32 14.10
CA ASN A 80 4.45 12.55 14.83
C ASN A 80 3.23 12.97 15.65
N ALA A 81 2.02 12.89 15.10
CA ALA A 81 0.79 13.19 15.82
C ALA A 81 0.60 12.25 17.01
N PHE A 82 0.89 10.96 16.86
CA PHE A 82 0.81 10.00 17.96
C PHE A 82 1.79 10.33 19.08
N PHE A 83 3.07 10.56 18.78
CA PHE A 83 4.06 10.93 19.79
C PHE A 83 3.80 12.29 20.44
N ALA A 84 3.29 13.26 19.67
CA ALA A 84 2.86 14.56 20.19
C ALA A 84 1.52 14.48 20.97
N ARG A 85 0.89 13.30 21.02
CA ARG A 85 -0.46 13.08 21.57
C ARG A 85 -1.53 13.99 20.96
N ASP A 86 -1.36 14.36 19.68
CA ASP A 86 -2.30 15.19 18.93
C ASP A 86 -3.49 14.37 18.46
N TYR A 87 -4.46 14.22 19.36
CA TYR A 87 -5.69 13.49 19.12
C TYR A 87 -6.49 14.06 17.93
N LYS A 88 -6.54 15.40 17.81
CA LYS A 88 -7.34 16.07 16.76
C LYS A 88 -6.79 15.74 15.38
N LYS A 89 -5.46 15.81 15.23
CA LYS A 89 -4.81 15.50 13.95
C LYS A 89 -5.04 14.05 13.51
N LEU A 90 -4.96 13.10 14.44
CA LEU A 90 -5.24 11.69 14.15
C LEU A 90 -6.72 11.46 13.76
N GLU A 91 -7.66 12.15 14.40
CA GLU A 91 -9.09 12.14 14.05
C GLU A 91 -9.36 12.68 12.63
N GLU A 92 -8.71 13.79 12.28
CA GLU A 92 -8.78 14.39 10.93
C GLU A 92 -8.27 13.43 9.86
N ILE A 93 -7.09 12.85 10.08
CA ILE A 93 -6.48 11.87 9.16
C ILE A 93 -7.40 10.65 9.01
N LYS A 94 -8.01 10.17 10.10
CA LYS A 94 -8.95 9.05 10.08
C LYS A 94 -10.19 9.33 9.24
N LYS A 95 -10.75 10.54 9.31
CA LYS A 95 -11.92 10.94 8.53
C LYS A 95 -11.63 10.96 7.03
N GLN A 96 -10.41 11.34 6.66
CA GLN A 96 -9.96 11.42 5.26
C GLN A 96 -9.52 10.07 4.70
N SER A 97 -9.09 9.14 5.56
CA SER A 97 -8.68 7.80 5.14
C SER A 97 -9.84 7.01 4.51
N THR A 98 -9.59 6.31 3.41
CA THR A 98 -10.52 5.33 2.80
C THR A 98 -10.08 3.89 3.07
N ASN A 99 -8.82 3.69 3.46
CA ASN A 99 -8.22 2.37 3.67
C ASN A 99 -8.67 1.77 5.01
N SER A 100 -9.29 0.59 4.96
CA SER A 100 -9.85 -0.08 6.15
C SER A 100 -8.81 -0.52 7.18
N GLN A 101 -7.59 -0.88 6.75
CA GLN A 101 -6.50 -1.21 7.68
C GLN A 101 -5.93 0.03 8.34
N MET A 102 -5.77 1.11 7.58
CA MET A 102 -5.34 2.39 8.12
C MET A 102 -6.35 2.93 9.14
N LYS A 103 -7.65 2.85 8.87
CA LYS A 103 -8.69 3.21 9.83
C LYS A 103 -8.63 2.39 11.12
N ARG A 104 -8.39 1.08 11.02
CA ARG A 104 -8.21 0.21 12.19
C ARG A 104 -7.02 0.66 13.02
N LEU A 105 -5.88 0.93 12.40
CA LEU A 105 -4.71 1.44 13.10
C LEU A 105 -4.98 2.79 13.77
N LEU A 106 -5.61 3.73 13.07
CA LEU A 106 -5.94 5.04 13.64
C LEU A 106 -6.91 4.92 14.82
N ASN A 107 -7.90 4.03 14.75
CA ASN A 107 -8.78 3.73 15.90
C ASN A 107 -7.97 3.23 17.10
N TRP A 108 -7.02 2.33 16.87
CA TRP A 108 -6.13 1.80 17.90
C TRP A 108 -5.28 2.91 18.54
N LEU A 109 -4.60 3.73 17.73
CA LEU A 109 -3.78 4.83 18.22
C LEU A 109 -4.59 5.86 19.02
N LEU A 110 -5.80 6.20 18.56
CA LEU A 110 -6.71 7.11 19.28
C LEU A 110 -7.14 6.54 20.64
N ALA A 111 -7.40 5.23 20.71
CA ALA A 111 -7.74 4.56 21.98
C ALA A 111 -6.55 4.49 22.93
N GLU A 112 -5.35 4.19 22.42
CA GLU A 112 -4.10 4.24 23.19
C GLU A 112 -3.86 5.63 23.79
N LEU A 113 -4.06 6.71 23.02
CA LEU A 113 -3.92 8.08 23.54
C LEU A 113 -4.89 8.40 24.68
N ARG A 114 -6.08 7.78 24.66
CA ARG A 114 -7.10 7.94 25.70
C ARG A 114 -6.95 6.98 26.88
N GLY A 115 -6.04 6.00 26.78
CA GLY A 115 -5.97 4.91 27.77
C GLY A 115 -7.20 4.00 27.73
N GLU A 116 -7.80 3.84 26.55
CA GLU A 116 -9.01 3.04 26.29
C GLU A 116 -8.68 1.77 25.49
N SER A 117 -7.41 1.44 25.27
CA SER A 117 -7.02 0.33 24.40
C SER A 117 -7.40 -1.06 24.91
N GLN A 118 -7.69 -1.19 26.21
CA GLN A 118 -8.31 -2.37 26.82
C GLN A 118 -9.70 -2.69 26.26
N THR A 119 -10.39 -1.71 25.65
CA THR A 119 -11.71 -1.92 25.03
C THR A 119 -11.64 -2.74 23.74
N PHE A 120 -10.46 -2.85 23.13
CA PHE A 120 -10.27 -3.67 21.93
C PHE A 120 -10.29 -5.14 22.29
N SER A 121 -11.17 -5.89 21.63
CA SER A 121 -11.24 -7.34 21.71
C SER A 121 -9.94 -7.99 21.21
N ASP A 122 -9.67 -9.21 21.66
CA ASP A 122 -8.53 -10.00 21.18
C ASP A 122 -8.57 -10.24 19.67
N GLU A 123 -9.77 -10.28 19.08
CA GLU A 123 -9.96 -10.37 17.65
C GLU A 123 -9.55 -9.10 16.92
N GLU A 124 -9.92 -7.92 17.44
CA GLU A 124 -9.50 -6.63 16.87
C GLU A 124 -7.98 -6.45 16.97
N LYS A 125 -7.40 -6.78 18.12
CA LYS A 125 -5.93 -6.81 18.30
C LYS A 125 -5.27 -7.77 17.33
N ARG A 126 -5.88 -8.93 17.04
CA ARG A 126 -5.37 -9.88 16.04
C ARG A 126 -5.46 -9.34 14.62
N LYS A 127 -6.53 -8.62 14.27
CA LYS A 127 -6.70 -7.97 12.95
C LYS A 127 -5.71 -6.83 12.71
N LEU A 128 -5.23 -6.18 13.78
CA LEU A 128 -4.17 -5.16 13.73
C LEU A 128 -2.77 -5.76 13.48
N ARG A 129 -2.52 -6.95 14.01
CA ARG A 129 -1.25 -7.65 13.79
C ARG A 129 -1.18 -8.12 12.35
N TYR A 130 -0.21 -7.61 11.60
CA TYR A 130 0.20 -8.28 10.37
C TYR A 130 0.74 -9.67 10.70
N ASN A 131 0.42 -10.66 9.87
CA ASN A 131 1.12 -11.92 9.91
C ASN A 131 2.50 -11.75 9.28
N VAL A 132 3.38 -11.09 10.04
CA VAL A 132 4.76 -10.78 9.70
C VAL A 132 5.58 -12.00 9.25
N TRP A 133 5.15 -13.20 9.62
CA TRP A 133 5.73 -14.47 9.18
C TRP A 133 5.33 -14.90 7.77
N GLN A 134 4.16 -14.51 7.30
CA GLN A 134 3.65 -14.84 5.96
C GLN A 134 4.04 -13.82 4.89
N VAL A 135 4.67 -12.72 5.29
CA VAL A 135 5.14 -11.72 4.33
C VAL A 135 6.46 -12.19 3.70
N GLU A 136 6.40 -12.54 2.42
CA GLU A 136 7.60 -12.90 1.64
C GLU A 136 8.65 -11.79 1.67
N ARG A 137 8.22 -10.53 1.47
CA ARG A 137 9.07 -9.33 1.43
C ARG A 137 8.57 -8.23 2.38
N TRP A 138 9.39 -7.92 3.38
CA TRP A 138 9.19 -6.75 4.22
C TRP A 138 9.41 -5.47 3.39
N ASN A 139 8.53 -4.49 3.56
CA ASN A 139 8.61 -3.18 2.93
C ASN A 139 8.31 -2.09 3.99
N ASP A 140 8.52 -0.82 3.61
CA ASP A 140 8.35 0.33 4.51
C ASP A 140 6.98 0.34 5.20
N ASP A 141 5.90 0.01 4.47
CA ASP A 141 4.54 -0.03 5.01
C ASP A 141 4.39 -1.07 6.12
N ILE A 142 4.90 -2.28 5.89
CA ILE A 142 4.81 -3.38 6.86
C ILE A 142 5.66 -3.09 8.10
N LEU A 143 6.84 -2.50 7.91
CA LEU A 143 7.71 -2.09 9.02
C LEU A 143 7.06 -0.99 9.87
N TRP A 144 6.45 0.01 9.22
CA TRP A 144 5.76 1.09 9.91
C TRP A 144 4.51 0.60 10.67
N PHE A 145 3.70 -0.29 10.07
CA PHE A 145 2.58 -0.91 10.77
C PHE A 145 3.05 -1.76 11.96
N PHE A 146 4.12 -2.53 11.78
CA PHE A 146 4.70 -3.35 12.85
C PHE A 146 5.19 -2.48 14.01
N PHE A 147 5.86 -1.36 13.72
CA PHE A 147 6.30 -0.40 14.74
C PHE A 147 5.14 0.07 15.63
N HIS A 148 4.03 0.51 15.04
CA HIS A 148 2.86 1.00 15.80
C HIS A 148 2.06 -0.10 16.51
N THR A 149 2.29 -1.37 16.18
CA THR A 149 1.57 -2.51 16.75
C THR A 149 2.46 -3.44 17.56
N LEU A 150 3.74 -3.08 17.78
CA LEU A 150 4.75 -3.90 18.44
C LEU A 150 4.28 -4.44 19.79
N TYR A 151 3.65 -3.57 20.59
CA TYR A 151 3.13 -3.91 21.92
C TYR A 151 2.01 -4.97 21.92
N LEU A 152 1.33 -5.18 20.78
CA LEU A 152 0.31 -6.22 20.64
C LEU A 152 0.89 -7.63 20.50
N TYR A 153 2.19 -7.77 20.28
CA TYR A 153 2.86 -9.05 20.15
C TYR A 153 3.38 -9.51 21.51
N LYS A 154 3.25 -10.81 21.79
CA LYS A 154 3.91 -11.43 22.93
C LYS A 154 5.42 -11.29 22.80
N TYR A 155 6.12 -11.03 23.91
CA TYR A 155 7.57 -10.87 23.94
C TYR A 155 8.32 -12.04 23.27
N SER A 156 7.91 -13.28 23.55
CA SER A 156 8.47 -14.50 22.92
C SER A 156 8.38 -14.49 21.39
N ASN A 157 7.38 -13.84 20.82
CA ASN A 157 7.21 -13.73 19.38
C ASN A 157 8.04 -12.59 18.80
N LEU A 158 8.25 -11.51 19.57
CA LEU A 158 9.02 -10.36 19.14
C LEU A 158 10.48 -10.70 18.86
N GLU A 159 11.12 -11.49 19.72
CA GLU A 159 12.49 -11.95 19.51
C GLU A 159 12.64 -12.69 18.17
N GLY A 160 11.74 -13.63 17.88
CA GLY A 160 11.72 -14.34 16.61
C GLY A 160 11.52 -13.40 15.42
N ILE A 161 10.59 -12.45 15.52
CA ILE A 161 10.30 -11.48 14.45
C ILE A 161 11.52 -10.59 14.18
N ILE A 162 12.16 -10.07 15.23
CA ILE A 162 13.35 -9.23 15.14
C ILE A 162 14.51 -10.01 14.52
N ASN A 163 14.74 -11.25 14.95
CA ASN A 163 15.80 -12.10 14.41
C ASN A 163 15.57 -12.42 12.92
N ALA A 164 14.31 -12.69 12.53
CA ALA A 164 13.94 -12.90 11.13
C ALA A 164 14.18 -11.64 10.29
N LEU A 165 13.85 -10.47 10.83
CA LEU A 165 14.07 -9.17 10.19
C LEU A 165 15.57 -8.90 9.99
N ILE A 166 16.39 -9.03 11.04
CA ILE A 166 17.84 -8.87 10.99
C ILE A 166 18.47 -9.82 9.98
N SER A 167 18.06 -11.09 9.99
CA SER A 167 18.56 -12.13 9.08
C SER A 167 18.26 -11.82 7.60
N LYS A 168 17.08 -11.28 7.29
CA LYS A 168 16.73 -10.87 5.92
C LYS A 168 17.55 -9.66 5.46
N PHE A 169 17.74 -8.65 6.32
CA PHE A 169 18.56 -7.48 5.99
C PHE A 169 20.05 -7.85 5.80
N THR A 170 20.59 -8.76 6.62
CA THR A 170 21.98 -9.22 6.51
C THR A 170 22.21 -10.14 5.31
N LYS A 171 21.25 -10.99 4.93
CA LYS A 171 21.33 -11.79 3.69
C LYS A 171 21.31 -10.92 2.43
N ASN A 172 20.42 -9.92 2.37
CA ASN A 172 20.36 -9.00 1.23
C ASN A 172 21.70 -8.29 0.98
N LYS A 173 22.43 -7.89 2.03
CA LYS A 173 23.79 -7.31 1.93
C LYS A 173 24.81 -8.26 1.30
N LYS A 174 24.73 -9.57 1.57
CA LYS A 174 25.67 -10.57 1.01
C LYS A 174 25.42 -10.85 -0.47
N GLU A 175 24.17 -10.72 -0.92
CA GLU A 175 23.80 -10.91 -2.32
C GLU A 175 24.17 -9.69 -3.19
N THR A 176 24.09 -8.46 -2.65
CA THR A 176 24.51 -7.25 -3.38
C THR A 176 26.01 -7.17 -3.63
N VAL A 177 26.83 -7.79 -2.78
CA VAL A 177 28.30 -7.84 -2.94
C VAL A 177 28.72 -8.90 -3.97
N LYS A 178 27.90 -9.94 -4.17
CA LYS A 178 28.20 -11.01 -5.14
C LYS A 178 27.84 -10.67 -6.59
N SER A 179 27.09 -9.60 -6.85
CA SER A 179 26.72 -9.17 -8.21
C SER A 179 27.71 -8.19 -8.86
N PHE A 180 28.87 -7.94 -8.24
CA PHE A 180 29.92 -7.04 -8.74
C PHE A 180 31.30 -7.70 -8.83
N VAL A 181 31.37 -9.03 -8.89
CA VAL A 181 32.60 -9.79 -9.17
C VAL A 181 32.42 -10.62 -10.42
#